data_AF-A0AA43M8K7-F1
#
_entry.id   AF-A0AA43M8K7-F1
#
_cell.length_a   1.000
_cell.length_b   1.000
_cell.length_c   1.000
_cell.angle_alpha   90.00
_cell.angle_beta   90.00
_cell.angle_gamma   90.00
#
_symmetry.space_group_name_H-M   'P 1'
#
loop_
_entity.id
_entity.type
_entity.pdbx_description
1 polymer ?
#
loop_
_entity_poly.entity_id
_entity_poly.type
_entity_poly.pdbx_seq_one_letter_code
_entity_poly.pdbx_strand_id
1 'polypeptide(L)'
;MVLIPSNITAPESTLSQAPQALGAHFDAFELKLLSHRISAGFPSPAADYAEEGLDLNRYLVENKPATFMFTVKGDSMMGAGICDGDKVVVDKALKPKHKDIVVAVVDDEYTIKRLYQLRGRIELQPENPNYQPITFNEGSQLQIWGVVVGVVRKYSHASSRGSHQ
;
A
#
# COMPACT_ATOMS: atom_id res chain seq x y z
N MET A 1 -50.62 48.54 -5.52
CA MET A 1 -49.85 47.93 -6.60
C MET A 1 -48.51 48.67 -6.72
N VAL A 2 -47.50 48.26 -5.93
CA VAL A 2 -46.07 48.59 -6.09
C VAL A 2 -45.26 47.44 -5.44
N LEU A 3 -44.16 47.07 -6.09
CA LEU A 3 -43.35 45.85 -6.01
C LEU A 3 -42.31 45.84 -4.88
N ILE A 4 -42.03 44.65 -4.29
CA ILE A 4 -40.67 44.23 -3.86
C ILE A 4 -40.58 42.68 -3.74
N PRO A 5 -39.40 42.06 -3.96
CA PRO A 5 -39.26 40.78 -4.66
C PRO A 5 -39.16 39.52 -3.78
N SER A 6 -39.38 38.40 -4.45
CA SER A 6 -39.23 37.01 -4.01
C SER A 6 -37.86 36.73 -3.41
N ASN A 7 -37.85 36.23 -2.16
CA ASN A 7 -36.65 35.74 -1.50
C ASN A 7 -36.28 34.38 -2.10
N ILE A 8 -35.28 34.34 -2.97
CA ILE A 8 -34.67 33.10 -3.46
C ILE A 8 -33.57 32.73 -2.46
N THR A 9 -33.89 31.83 -1.53
CA THR A 9 -32.89 31.17 -0.69
C THR A 9 -32.08 30.22 -1.57
N ALA A 10 -30.85 30.60 -1.92
CA ALA A 10 -29.89 29.68 -2.50
C ALA A 10 -29.61 28.53 -1.51
N PRO A 11 -29.48 27.27 -1.95
CA PRO A 11 -28.95 26.24 -1.08
C PRO A 11 -27.46 26.54 -0.87
N GLU A 12 -27.07 26.87 0.36
CA GLU A 12 -25.66 26.95 0.74
C GLU A 12 -25.01 25.57 0.51
N SER A 13 -24.29 25.46 -0.61
CA SER A 13 -23.42 24.34 -0.91
C SER A 13 -22.13 24.46 -0.08
N THR A 14 -22.25 24.25 1.23
CA THR A 14 -21.08 24.11 2.09
C THR A 14 -20.56 22.69 1.94
N LEU A 15 -19.71 22.47 0.94
CA LEU A 15 -18.83 21.30 0.85
C LEU A 15 -17.82 21.37 2.00
N SER A 16 -18.28 21.07 3.22
CA SER A 16 -17.41 20.79 4.35
C SER A 16 -16.77 19.42 4.10
N GLN A 17 -15.64 19.39 3.40
CA GLN A 17 -14.79 18.20 3.32
C GLN A 17 -13.89 18.11 4.55
N ALA A 18 -14.49 18.08 5.74
CA ALA A 18 -13.83 17.46 6.87
C ALA A 18 -13.86 15.94 6.64
N PRO A 19 -12.73 15.22 6.69
CA PRO A 19 -12.76 13.76 6.60
C PRO A 19 -13.60 13.25 7.77
N GLN A 20 -14.81 12.76 7.47
CA GLN A 20 -15.60 12.03 8.45
C GLN A 20 -14.83 10.75 8.75
N ALA A 21 -14.35 10.63 9.99
CA ALA A 21 -13.89 9.35 10.49
C ALA A 21 -15.07 8.39 10.37
N LEU A 22 -14.98 7.45 9.42
CA LEU A 22 -15.90 6.33 9.37
C LEU A 22 -15.75 5.66 10.74
N GLY A 23 -16.80 5.74 11.56
CA GLY A 23 -16.82 5.07 12.86
C GLY A 23 -16.68 3.58 12.63
N ALA A 24 -15.45 3.08 12.67
CA ALA A 24 -15.15 1.69 12.46
C ALA A 24 -14.88 1.08 13.83
N HIS A 25 -15.90 0.41 14.37
CA HIS A 25 -15.65 -0.73 15.23
C HIS A 25 -14.90 -1.76 14.38
N PHE A 26 -13.57 -1.76 14.48
CA PHE A 26 -12.77 -2.82 13.91
C PHE A 26 -12.84 -4.01 14.87
N ASP A 27 -13.71 -4.97 14.61
CA ASP A 27 -13.59 -6.28 15.24
C ASP A 27 -12.34 -6.95 14.66
N ALA A 28 -11.21 -6.71 15.33
CA ALA A 28 -9.97 -7.41 15.05
C ALA A 28 -10.20 -8.89 15.40
N PHE A 29 -10.20 -9.76 14.39
CA PHE A 29 -10.23 -11.20 14.59
C PHE A 29 -8.84 -11.76 14.29
N GLU A 30 -8.35 -12.62 15.18
CA GLU A 30 -7.07 -13.30 14.99
C GLU A 30 -7.25 -14.47 14.01
N LEU A 31 -6.39 -14.54 13.01
CA LEU A 31 -6.31 -15.71 12.16
C LEU A 31 -5.55 -16.80 12.91
N LYS A 32 -6.00 -18.05 12.82
CA LYS A 32 -5.21 -19.16 13.33
C LYS A 32 -3.98 -19.33 12.44
N LEU A 33 -2.79 -19.08 12.98
CA LEU A 33 -1.54 -19.44 12.33
C LEU A 33 -1.21 -20.88 12.69
N LEU A 34 -1.18 -21.74 11.69
CA LEU A 34 -0.75 -23.13 11.88
C LEU A 34 0.78 -23.16 11.82
N SER A 35 1.42 -23.81 12.79
CA SER A 35 2.89 -23.94 12.85
C SER A 35 3.45 -24.81 11.72
N HIS A 36 2.59 -25.61 11.07
CA HIS A 36 2.97 -26.40 9.91
C HIS A 36 3.40 -25.46 8.78
N ARG A 37 4.71 -25.37 8.56
CA ARG A 37 5.26 -24.68 7.40
C ARG A 37 4.86 -25.46 6.17
N ILE A 38 3.87 -24.94 5.44
CA ILE A 38 3.49 -25.48 4.14
C ILE A 38 4.70 -25.35 3.23
N SER A 39 5.29 -26.50 2.87
CA SER A 39 6.31 -26.54 1.82
C SER A 39 5.63 -26.11 0.52
N ALA A 40 6.22 -25.14 -0.19
CA ALA A 40 5.83 -24.85 -1.56
C ALA A 40 6.22 -25.99 -2.54
N GLY A 41 6.81 -27.08 -2.05
CA GLY A 41 7.20 -28.30 -2.76
C GLY A 41 6.58 -29.58 -2.17
N PHE A 42 7.30 -30.71 -2.23
CA PHE A 42 6.74 -32.02 -1.87
C PHE A 42 6.32 -32.09 -0.39
N PRO A 43 5.06 -32.49 -0.09
CA PRO A 43 4.55 -32.48 1.28
C PRO A 43 5.21 -33.61 2.09
N SER A 44 5.87 -33.25 3.19
CA SER A 44 6.31 -34.23 4.19
C SER A 44 5.38 -34.17 5.41
N PRO A 45 4.91 -35.31 5.93
CA PRO A 45 4.02 -35.34 7.08
C PRO A 45 4.81 -35.04 8.36
N ALA A 46 4.49 -33.93 9.04
CA ALA A 46 5.02 -33.65 10.37
C ALA A 46 3.99 -32.89 11.22
N ALA A 47 3.99 -33.29 12.50
CA ALA A 47 2.97 -33.21 13.55
C ALA A 47 2.34 -31.84 13.86
N ASP A 48 1.12 -31.92 14.39
CA ASP A 48 0.28 -30.84 14.89
C ASP A 48 0.78 -30.27 16.22
N TYR A 49 1.17 -28.98 16.20
CA TYR A 49 1.24 -28.13 17.38
C TYR A 49 0.72 -26.75 17.00
N ALA A 50 -0.37 -26.28 17.60
CA ALA A 50 -0.92 -24.95 17.27
C ALA A 50 -0.09 -23.85 17.97
N GLU A 51 0.36 -22.84 17.23
CA GLU A 51 0.96 -21.61 17.78
C GLU A 51 -0.10 -20.53 18.03
N GLU A 52 0.32 -19.41 18.63
CA GLU A 52 -0.49 -18.21 18.90
C GLU A 52 -1.18 -17.67 17.64
N GLY A 53 -2.35 -17.06 17.81
CA GLY A 53 -3.10 -16.42 16.72
C GLY A 53 -2.30 -15.32 16.04
N LEU A 54 -2.40 -15.23 14.71
CA LEU A 54 -1.81 -14.17 13.91
C LEU A 54 -2.85 -13.08 13.62
N ASP A 55 -2.66 -11.91 14.20
CA ASP A 55 -3.31 -10.67 13.76
C ASP A 55 -2.43 -10.00 12.71
N LEU A 56 -2.93 -9.90 11.47
CA LEU A 56 -2.23 -9.25 10.37
C LEU A 56 -1.94 -7.77 10.65
N ASN A 57 -2.77 -7.08 11.43
CA ASN A 57 -2.50 -5.71 11.84
C ASN A 57 -1.27 -5.68 12.74
N ARG A 58 -1.20 -6.52 13.77
CA ARG A 58 -0.03 -6.57 14.67
C ARG A 58 1.23 -7.05 13.94
N TYR A 59 1.08 -7.92 12.95
CA TYR A 59 2.19 -8.45 12.17
C TYR A 59 2.78 -7.43 11.16
N LEU A 60 1.93 -6.66 10.47
CA LEU A 60 2.35 -5.73 9.42
C LEU A 60 2.49 -4.27 9.89
N VAL A 61 1.84 -3.91 11.00
CA VAL A 61 1.70 -2.53 11.47
C VAL A 61 2.36 -2.36 12.84
N GLU A 62 3.60 -1.89 12.84
CA GLU A 62 4.33 -1.55 14.06
C GLU A 62 3.86 -0.20 14.62
N ASN A 63 3.70 0.81 13.75
CA ASN A 63 3.27 2.16 14.13
C ASN A 63 1.95 2.56 13.44
N LYS A 64 0.81 2.28 14.10
CA LYS A 64 -0.54 2.51 13.53
C LYS A 64 -0.76 3.92 12.97
N PRO A 65 -0.47 5.03 13.69
CA PRO A 65 -0.65 6.38 13.15
C PRO A 65 0.19 6.72 11.91
N ALA A 66 1.30 6.00 11.69
CA ALA A 66 2.24 6.28 10.60
C ALA A 66 2.20 5.23 9.48
N THR A 67 1.29 4.26 9.55
CA THR A 67 1.21 3.16 8.59
C THR A 67 0.02 3.32 7.66
N PHE A 68 0.27 3.15 6.36
CA PHE A 68 -0.70 3.36 5.30
C PHE A 68 -0.62 2.25 4.26
N MET A 69 -1.66 2.06 3.47
CA MET A 69 -1.67 1.09 2.38
C MET A 69 -1.91 1.78 1.04
N PHE A 70 -1.13 1.38 0.02
CA PHE A 70 -1.32 1.82 -1.36
C PHE A 70 -1.64 0.64 -2.26
N THR A 71 -2.45 0.87 -3.29
CA THR A 71 -2.61 -0.10 -4.38
C THR A 71 -1.52 0.11 -5.41
N VAL A 72 -0.77 -0.95 -5.70
CA VAL A 72 0.27 -0.93 -6.72
C VAL A 72 -0.37 -0.96 -8.10
N LYS A 73 0.16 -0.12 -8.99
CA LYS A 73 -0.15 -0.11 -10.42
C LYS A 73 1.14 -0.29 -11.21
N GLY A 74 1.13 -1.20 -12.17
CA GLY A 74 2.27 -1.56 -13.00
C GLY A 74 3.15 -2.65 -12.38
N ASP A 75 4.19 -3.01 -13.12
CA ASP A 75 5.01 -4.21 -12.91
C ASP A 75 6.50 -3.86 -12.70
N SER A 76 6.83 -2.58 -12.50
CA SER A 76 8.21 -2.10 -12.33
C SER A 76 8.93 -2.71 -11.12
N MET A 77 8.21 -3.38 -10.22
CA MET A 77 8.74 -3.97 -9.00
C MET A 77 8.62 -5.51 -8.94
N MET A 78 8.37 -6.18 -10.08
CA MET A 78 8.16 -7.64 -10.14
C MET A 78 9.31 -8.46 -9.54
N GLY A 79 10.57 -8.05 -9.73
CA GLY A 79 11.76 -8.71 -9.18
C GLY A 79 11.84 -8.66 -7.65
N ALA A 80 11.11 -7.73 -7.01
CA ALA A 80 10.90 -7.70 -5.56
C ALA A 80 9.64 -8.45 -5.12
N GLY A 81 8.97 -9.17 -6.03
CA GLY A 81 7.73 -9.89 -5.76
C GLY A 81 6.48 -9.02 -5.69
N ILE A 82 6.60 -7.71 -5.97
CA ILE A 82 5.49 -6.75 -5.96
C ILE A 82 4.89 -6.69 -7.36
N CYS A 83 3.61 -7.02 -7.48
CA CYS A 83 2.89 -7.07 -8.75
C CYS A 83 1.77 -6.03 -8.80
N ASP A 84 1.28 -5.79 -10.02
CA ASP A 84 0.09 -4.98 -10.25
C ASP A 84 -1.10 -5.50 -9.42
N GLY A 85 -1.83 -4.58 -8.79
CA GLY A 85 -3.00 -4.87 -7.95
C GLY A 85 -2.69 -5.16 -6.48
N ASP A 86 -1.42 -5.40 -6.11
CA ASP A 86 -1.01 -5.61 -4.73
C ASP A 86 -1.35 -4.44 -3.82
N LYS A 87 -1.46 -4.73 -2.53
CA LYS A 87 -1.48 -3.70 -1.49
C LYS A 87 -0.15 -3.68 -0.79
N VAL A 88 0.57 -2.57 -0.89
CA VAL A 88 1.81 -2.36 -0.14
C VAL A 88 1.49 -1.65 1.17
N VAL A 89 2.07 -2.13 2.26
CA VAL A 89 2.02 -1.50 3.58
C VAL A 89 3.25 -0.60 3.71
N VAL A 90 3.03 0.66 4.04
CA VAL A 90 4.06 1.71 4.03
C VAL A 90 4.08 2.39 5.39
N ASP A 91 5.24 2.43 6.02
CA ASP A 91 5.48 3.15 7.26
C ASP A 91 6.23 4.46 6.97
N LYS A 92 5.61 5.57 7.34
CA LYS A 92 6.14 6.93 7.17
C LYS A 92 7.06 7.37 8.32
N ALA A 93 7.00 6.72 9.47
CA ALA A 93 7.88 7.01 10.61
C ALA A 93 9.28 6.41 10.44
N LEU A 94 9.43 5.39 9.58
CA LEU A 94 10.74 4.79 9.29
C LEU A 94 11.63 5.73 8.48
N LYS A 95 12.88 5.88 8.92
CA LYS A 95 13.91 6.58 8.16
C LYS A 95 14.38 5.69 6.99
N PRO A 96 14.22 6.11 5.72
CA PRO A 96 14.61 5.31 4.56
C PRO A 96 16.12 5.05 4.52
N LYS A 97 16.50 3.81 4.22
CA LYS A 97 17.89 3.35 4.10
C LYS A 97 18.21 2.86 2.69
N HIS A 98 19.49 2.74 2.41
CA HIS A 98 19.98 2.11 1.19
C HIS A 98 19.40 0.70 1.05
N LYS A 99 18.88 0.39 -0.15
CA LYS A 99 18.17 -0.83 -0.57
C LYS A 99 16.75 -1.02 -0.02
N ASP A 100 16.21 -0.10 0.77
CA ASP A 100 14.80 -0.16 1.14
C ASP A 100 13.92 0.00 -0.11
N ILE A 101 12.78 -0.69 -0.12
CA ILE A 101 11.72 -0.38 -1.07
C ILE A 101 10.93 0.78 -0.48
N VAL A 102 10.76 1.84 -1.27
CA VAL A 102 10.15 3.08 -0.78
C VAL A 102 9.03 3.51 -1.70
N VAL A 103 8.05 4.18 -1.11
CA VAL A 103 7.15 5.05 -1.86
C VAL A 103 7.80 6.44 -1.88
N ALA A 104 7.98 6.97 -3.08
CA ALA A 104 8.52 8.30 -3.32
C ALA A 104 7.55 9.12 -4.15
N VAL A 105 7.59 10.44 -3.95
CA VAL A 105 6.93 11.42 -4.81
C VAL A 105 8.05 12.08 -5.63
N VAL A 106 7.97 11.92 -6.94
CA VAL A 106 8.89 12.50 -7.91
C VAL A 106 8.09 13.44 -8.79
N ASP A 107 8.41 14.73 -8.77
CA ASP A 107 7.69 15.76 -9.53
C ASP A 107 6.15 15.63 -9.38
N ASP A 108 5.69 15.56 -8.12
CA ASP A 108 4.28 15.37 -7.70
C ASP A 108 3.62 14.02 -8.04
N GLU A 109 4.35 13.07 -8.64
CA GLU A 109 3.84 11.72 -8.94
C GLU A 109 4.36 10.64 -7.97
N TYR A 110 3.45 9.82 -7.45
CA TYR A 110 3.80 8.68 -6.61
C TYR A 110 4.43 7.54 -7.42
N THR A 111 5.56 7.02 -6.93
CA THR A 111 6.22 5.84 -7.48
C THR A 111 6.73 4.94 -6.37
N ILE A 112 6.83 3.64 -6.68
CA ILE A 112 7.45 2.63 -5.81
C ILE A 112 8.72 2.13 -6.47
N LYS A 113 9.85 2.23 -5.77
CA LYS A 113 11.18 1.87 -6.27
C LYS A 113 12.09 1.42 -5.12
N ARG A 114 13.18 0.73 -5.46
CA ARG A 114 14.26 0.49 -4.51
C ARG A 114 15.13 1.74 -4.40
N LEU A 115 15.33 2.21 -3.18
CA LEU A 115 16.17 3.36 -2.88
C LEU A 115 17.65 2.97 -2.89
N TYR A 116 18.44 3.57 -3.75
CA TYR A 116 19.89 3.47 -3.73
C TYR A 116 20.49 4.78 -3.28
N GLN A 117 21.23 4.73 -2.17
CA GLN A 117 22.04 5.84 -1.67
C GLN A 117 23.51 5.44 -1.77
N LEU A 118 24.27 6.04 -2.69
CA LEU A 118 25.68 5.72 -2.93
C LEU A 118 26.47 7.02 -3.11
N ARG A 119 27.49 7.23 -2.26
CA ARG A 119 28.41 8.38 -2.35
C ARG A 119 27.69 9.74 -2.43
N GLY A 120 26.58 9.89 -1.69
CA GLY A 120 25.77 11.11 -1.68
C GLY A 120 24.81 11.27 -2.85
N ARG A 121 24.76 10.32 -3.79
CA ARG A 121 23.77 10.29 -4.86
C ARG A 121 22.60 9.39 -4.48
N ILE A 122 21.40 9.84 -4.83
CA ILE A 122 20.16 9.09 -4.67
C ILE A 122 19.73 8.62 -6.05
N GLU A 123 19.36 7.34 -6.14
CA GLU A 123 18.73 6.75 -7.31
C GLU A 123 17.52 5.94 -6.86
N LEU A 124 16.47 5.92 -7.68
CA LEU A 124 15.32 5.05 -7.49
C LEU A 124 15.34 3.97 -8.57
N GLN A 125 15.67 2.74 -8.19
CA GLN A 125 15.82 1.64 -9.11
C GLN A 125 14.54 0.79 -9.19
N PRO A 126 14.04 0.49 -10.39
CA PRO A 126 13.01 -0.52 -10.57
C PRO A 126 13.61 -1.91 -10.33
N GLU A 127 12.73 -2.85 -9.97
CA GLU A 127 13.04 -4.28 -9.88
C GLU A 127 12.48 -4.99 -11.12
N ASN A 128 12.65 -4.38 -12.28
CA ASN A 128 12.22 -4.92 -13.55
C ASN A 128 13.18 -4.41 -14.65
N PRO A 129 13.89 -5.30 -15.36
CA PRO A 129 14.88 -4.92 -16.38
C PRO A 129 14.32 -4.06 -17.53
N ASN A 130 13.01 -4.07 -17.75
CA ASN A 130 12.36 -3.27 -18.79
C ASN A 130 12.26 -1.77 -18.43
N TYR A 131 12.61 -1.40 -17.19
CA TYR A 131 12.50 -0.04 -16.67
C TYR A 131 13.89 0.50 -16.35
N GLN A 132 14.10 1.79 -16.64
CA GLN A 132 15.35 2.47 -16.32
C GLN A 132 15.33 3.03 -14.88
N PRO A 133 16.49 3.07 -14.19
CA PRO A 133 16.64 3.82 -12.95
C PRO A 133 16.27 5.29 -13.11
N ILE A 134 15.64 5.85 -12.06
CA ILE A 134 15.39 7.29 -11.99
C ILE A 134 16.55 7.93 -11.24
N THR A 135 17.25 8.82 -11.94
CA THR A 135 18.35 9.65 -11.41
C THR A 135 17.90 11.10 -11.31
N PHE A 136 18.36 11.82 -10.30
CA PHE A 136 17.94 13.19 -10.04
C PHE A 136 19.06 14.17 -10.38
N ASN A 137 18.70 15.27 -11.05
CA ASN A 137 19.61 16.37 -11.38
C ASN A 137 19.35 17.57 -10.47
N GLU A 138 20.18 18.60 -10.58
CA GLU A 138 19.93 19.88 -9.89
C GLU A 138 18.56 20.44 -10.29
N GLY A 139 17.67 20.62 -9.30
CA GLY A 139 16.31 21.11 -9.48
C GLY A 139 15.20 20.04 -9.50
N SER A 140 15.54 18.75 -9.56
CA SER A 140 14.53 17.68 -9.45
C SER A 140 13.88 17.66 -8.06
N GLN A 141 12.56 17.46 -8.00
CA GLN A 141 11.86 17.31 -6.74
C GLN A 141 11.71 15.84 -6.38
N LEU A 142 12.33 15.45 -5.26
CA LEU A 142 12.21 14.11 -4.70
C LEU A 142 11.81 14.21 -3.24
N GLN A 143 10.71 13.55 -2.89
CA GLN A 143 10.34 13.30 -1.52
C GLN A 143 10.19 11.80 -1.31
N ILE A 144 10.97 11.23 -0.39
CA ILE A 144 10.68 9.87 0.09
C ILE A 144 9.50 9.97 1.06
N TRP A 145 8.37 9.35 0.69
CA TRP A 145 7.14 9.44 1.44
C TRP A 145 7.11 8.45 2.61
N GLY A 146 7.63 7.24 2.40
CA GLY A 146 7.72 6.21 3.43
C GLY A 146 8.37 4.92 2.92
N VAL A 147 8.61 4.00 3.85
CA VAL A 147 9.27 2.71 3.58
C VAL A 147 8.21 1.61 3.46
N VAL A 148 8.30 0.78 2.43
CA VAL A 148 7.43 -0.38 2.26
C VAL A 148 7.89 -1.48 3.22
N VAL A 149 7.00 -1.87 4.13
CA VAL A 149 7.25 -2.88 5.18
C VAL A 149 6.55 -4.20 4.93
N GLY A 150 5.60 -4.24 3.99
CA GLY A 150 4.87 -5.45 3.66
C GLY A 150 4.10 -5.36 2.36
N VAL A 151 3.69 -6.53 1.86
CA VAL A 151 2.89 -6.69 0.65
C VAL A 151 1.78 -7.68 0.96
N VAL A 152 0.55 -7.32 0.61
CA VAL A 152 -0.62 -8.18 0.74
C VAL A 152 -1.22 -8.37 -0.65
N ARG A 153 -1.28 -9.63 -1.09
CA ARG A 153 -1.94 -10.04 -2.34
C ARG A 153 -3.13 -10.91 -2.01
N LYS A 154 -4.30 -10.52 -2.51
CA LYS A 154 -5.51 -11.34 -2.46
C LYS A 154 -5.74 -11.97 -3.82
N TYR A 155 -5.74 -13.29 -3.88
CA TYR A 155 -6.13 -14.03 -5.08
C TYR A 155 -7.65 -14.10 -5.19
N SER A 156 -8.18 -14.07 -6.41
CA SER A 156 -9.57 -14.42 -6.66
C SER A 156 -9.76 -15.92 -6.44
N HIS A 157 -10.84 -16.29 -5.77
CA HIS A 157 -11.30 -17.68 -5.77
C HIS A 157 -12.06 -17.95 -7.07
N ALA A 158 -11.91 -19.14 -7.63
CA ALA A 158 -12.70 -19.55 -8.79
C ALA A 158 -14.16 -19.81 -8.36
N SER A 159 -14.99 -18.76 -8.30
CA SER A 159 -16.43 -18.86 -8.04
C SER A 159 -17.24 -18.35 -9.24
N SER A 160 -17.84 -19.30 -9.97
CA SER A 160 -18.91 -19.20 -10.97
C SER A 160 -18.76 -18.22 -12.15
N ARG A 161 -18.30 -18.73 -13.30
CA ARG A 161 -18.94 -18.40 -14.59
C ARG A 161 -20.34 -19.03 -14.58
N GLY A 162 -21.33 -18.27 -14.09
CA GLY A 162 -22.75 -18.57 -14.30
C GLY A 162 -23.16 -18.09 -15.68
N SER A 163 -23.59 -19.04 -16.50
CA SER A 163 -24.20 -18.93 -17.81
C SER A 163 -25.17 -17.74 -17.99
N HIS A 164 -24.89 -16.88 -18.97
CA HIS A 164 -25.93 -16.27 -19.78
C HIS A 164 -26.03 -17.05 -21.09
N GLN A 165 -27.03 -17.92 -21.17
CA GLN A 165 -27.78 -18.18 -22.40
C GLN A 165 -29.22 -17.75 -22.15
#